data_AF-A0A0G0KSJ7-F1
#
_entry.id   AF-A0A0G0KSJ7-F1
#
_cell.length_a   1.000
_cell.length_b   1.000
_cell.length_c   1.000
_cell.angle_alpha   90.00
_cell.angle_beta   90.00
_cell.angle_gamma   90.00
#
_symmetry.space_group_name_H-M   'P 1'
#
loop_
_entity.id
_entity.type
_entity.pdbx_description
1 polymer ?
#
loop_
_entity_poly.entity_id
_entity_poly.type
_entity_poly.pdbx_seq_one_letter_code
_entity_poly.pdbx_strand_id
1 'polypeptide(L)'
;MSKQRKKFVIVDGNALLHRAWHALPPMTTKDGRMVNAVYGFLTTLFKALTEFKPEYLAVTFDRKEKTFRHEISVEYKAQREKQPDEFYEQLPILKQVLEVLNIPIFEKAGFEADDVIGTLCHQKSVDNDEILSVIVTGDKDAFQLVDENTHVYTLRKGMNDTVIYDVKGVMEKYEGLTPEQLIDYKGLRGDPSDNIAGVPGVGEKTALGLIKEFGTMDELYKKVKVGVYKNIKVTERLYQLLVDNKEQAYQSRVLSTIVRDVPIDFSLEKCALQSYNKEDVYTLFQELEFKSLLNRLPALGGKTEVEAEAHTERQSNHNYTLIQSEVDFEKFFEKLQQQKSFVFDTETDGLDVITAKLLGISFCWEEGVAYYVEAKGEFLEKLKSIFADPTVKKAGQNMKFDIKALKCNGLEVEGIWFDTMIASYLLNPGTRAHNLDDMVFRELGYQMTKITDLIGKGKGQTTLAFVDKNKVSDYSCEDADYTFRLIKPLQKELKENELEKLFNEIEMPLIEVLVEMELTGIKIDEEQLVVLSKELSKQINSQFAFAT
;
A
#
# COMPACT_ATOMS: atom_id res chain seq x y z
N MET A 1 29.23 21.71 -15.65
CA MET A 1 28.23 20.72 -15.22
C MET A 1 28.23 20.75 -13.70
N SER A 2 27.14 21.15 -13.05
CA SER A 2 27.08 21.07 -11.58
C SER A 2 27.19 19.60 -11.19
N LYS A 3 28.07 19.30 -10.23
CA LYS A 3 28.23 17.96 -9.67
C LYS A 3 26.89 17.59 -9.03
N GLN A 4 26.29 16.47 -9.44
CA GLN A 4 25.04 16.00 -8.86
C GLN A 4 25.28 15.66 -7.39
N ARG A 5 24.54 16.30 -6.47
CA ARG A 5 24.64 16.07 -5.03
C ARG A 5 24.14 14.66 -4.70
N LYS A 6 24.83 13.97 -3.79
CA LYS A 6 24.31 12.76 -3.17
C LYS A 6 23.10 13.13 -2.32
N LYS A 7 22.18 12.21 -2.10
CA LYS A 7 20.98 12.45 -1.30
C LYS A 7 20.98 11.57 -0.06
N PHE A 8 20.61 12.18 1.05
CA PHE A 8 20.36 11.50 2.31
C PHE A 8 18.88 11.64 2.67
N VAL A 9 18.14 10.54 2.61
CA VAL A 9 16.72 10.53 3.02
C VAL A 9 16.66 10.21 4.51
N ILE A 10 16.02 11.08 5.27
CA ILE A 10 15.81 10.90 6.72
C ILE A 10 14.31 10.83 6.95
N VAL A 11 13.85 9.74 7.53
CA VAL A 11 12.43 9.46 7.68
C VAL A 11 12.02 9.64 9.13
N ASP A 12 10.95 10.39 9.34
CA ASP A 12 10.25 10.46 10.61
C ASP A 12 9.32 9.26 10.74
N GLY A 13 9.76 8.27 11.51
CA GLY A 13 9.06 7.01 11.74
C GLY A 13 7.67 7.21 12.35
N ASN A 14 7.61 8.01 13.41
CA ASN A 14 6.39 8.26 14.17
C ASN A 14 5.36 9.04 13.34
N ALA A 15 5.75 10.16 12.72
CA ALA A 15 4.80 10.98 11.97
C ALA A 15 4.25 10.26 10.74
N LEU A 16 5.08 9.49 10.02
CA LEU A 16 4.59 8.71 8.88
C LEU A 16 3.69 7.55 9.31
N LEU A 17 4.01 6.86 10.41
CA LEU A 17 3.18 5.77 10.90
C LEU A 17 1.79 6.28 11.34
N HIS A 18 1.73 7.38 12.08
CA HIS A 18 0.47 8.04 12.45
C HIS A 18 -0.33 8.47 11.24
N ARG A 19 0.33 9.09 10.25
CA ARG A 19 -0.35 9.48 9.00
C ARG A 19 -0.91 8.26 8.27
N ALA A 20 -0.16 7.16 8.23
CA ALA A 20 -0.58 5.95 7.57
C ALA A 20 -1.81 5.32 8.23
N TRP A 21 -1.83 5.28 9.56
CA TRP A 21 -2.96 4.83 10.37
C TRP A 21 -4.26 5.56 10.04
N HIS A 22 -4.22 6.90 9.94
CA HIS A 22 -5.42 7.70 9.67
C HIS A 22 -5.82 7.73 8.19
N ALA A 23 -4.89 7.50 7.27
CA ALA A 23 -5.15 7.63 5.84
C ALA A 23 -5.65 6.32 5.20
N LEU A 24 -5.33 5.16 5.77
CA LEU A 24 -5.75 3.86 5.25
C LEU A 24 -6.87 3.24 6.10
N PRO A 25 -7.82 2.52 5.48
CA PRO A 25 -8.77 1.71 6.23
C PRO A 25 -8.04 0.64 7.07
N PRO A 26 -8.68 0.10 8.12
CA PRO A 26 -8.14 -1.03 8.85
C PRO A 26 -7.83 -2.20 7.90
N MET A 27 -6.65 -2.79 8.07
CA MET A 27 -6.19 -3.96 7.34
C MET A 27 -5.66 -4.95 8.36
N THR A 28 -6.16 -6.17 8.32
CA THR A 28 -5.77 -7.26 9.21
C THR A 28 -5.28 -8.44 8.40
N THR A 29 -4.23 -9.08 8.87
CA THR A 29 -3.76 -10.38 8.38
C THR A 29 -4.70 -11.50 8.85
N LYS A 30 -4.54 -12.71 8.31
CA LYS A 30 -5.36 -13.89 8.67
C LYS A 30 -5.28 -14.28 10.14
N ASP A 31 -4.17 -13.97 10.81
CA ASP A 31 -4.01 -14.20 12.25
C ASP A 31 -4.57 -13.06 13.12
N GLY A 32 -5.21 -12.07 12.51
CA GLY A 32 -5.88 -10.96 13.17
C GLY A 32 -4.98 -9.75 13.47
N ARG A 33 -3.68 -9.78 13.15
CA ARG A 33 -2.79 -8.63 13.39
C ARG A 33 -3.13 -7.47 12.47
N MET A 34 -3.27 -6.27 13.04
CA MET A 34 -3.49 -5.05 12.28
C MET A 34 -2.17 -4.57 11.64
N VAL A 35 -2.21 -4.22 10.35
CA VAL A 35 -0.99 -3.94 9.55
C VAL A 35 -1.12 -2.74 8.60
N ASN A 36 -2.24 -2.01 8.65
CA ASN A 36 -2.51 -0.87 7.77
C ASN A 36 -1.47 0.26 7.87
N ALA A 37 -1.04 0.61 9.08
CA ALA A 37 -0.08 1.68 9.29
C ALA A 37 1.32 1.29 8.77
N VAL A 38 1.74 0.04 9.00
CA VAL A 38 3.00 -0.49 8.44
C VAL A 38 2.97 -0.48 6.92
N TYR A 39 1.89 -0.98 6.31
CA TYR A 39 1.72 -0.99 4.86
C TYR A 39 1.80 0.42 4.25
N GLY A 40 1.14 1.38 4.88
CA GLY A 40 1.13 2.77 4.44
C GLY A 40 2.47 3.48 4.62
N PHE A 41 3.17 3.20 5.72
CA PHE A 41 4.53 3.67 5.94
C PHE A 41 5.47 3.20 4.82
N LEU A 42 5.49 1.88 4.56
CA LEU A 42 6.34 1.28 3.53
C LEU A 42 6.00 1.79 2.13
N THR A 43 4.71 1.98 1.84
CA THR A 43 4.24 2.58 0.58
C THR A 43 4.86 3.96 0.36
N THR A 44 4.89 4.80 1.41
CA THR A 44 5.45 6.16 1.35
C THR A 44 6.97 6.12 1.25
N LEU A 45 7.61 5.24 2.05
CA LEU A 45 9.06 5.03 2.02
C LEU A 45 9.54 4.60 0.64
N PHE A 46 8.94 3.55 0.05
CA PHE A 46 9.34 3.04 -1.26
C PHE A 46 9.12 4.06 -2.38
N LYS A 47 8.06 4.88 -2.26
CA LYS A 47 7.85 6.00 -3.17
C LYS A 47 8.98 7.03 -3.06
N ALA A 48 9.34 7.45 -1.84
CA ALA A 48 10.45 8.38 -1.62
C ALA A 48 11.79 7.81 -2.16
N LEU A 49 12.07 6.52 -1.92
CA LEU A 49 13.27 5.86 -2.43
C LEU A 49 13.31 5.81 -3.96
N THR A 50 12.18 5.55 -4.60
CA THR A 50 12.06 5.53 -6.07
C THR A 50 12.23 6.94 -6.66
N GLU A 51 11.64 7.95 -6.03
CA GLU A 51 11.66 9.35 -6.49
C GLU A 51 13.04 10.00 -6.30
N PHE A 52 13.64 9.79 -5.12
CA PHE A 52 14.91 10.42 -4.78
C PHE A 52 16.13 9.62 -5.21
N LYS A 53 16.05 8.28 -5.21
CA LYS A 53 17.19 7.37 -5.42
C LYS A 53 18.40 7.76 -4.55
N PRO A 54 18.25 7.79 -3.21
CA PRO A 54 19.29 8.29 -2.33
C PRO A 54 20.45 7.31 -2.19
N GLU A 55 21.62 7.81 -1.84
CA GLU A 55 22.78 7.01 -1.44
C GLU A 55 22.69 6.61 0.04
N TYR A 56 22.01 7.43 0.85
CA TYR A 56 21.91 7.25 2.30
C TYR A 56 20.45 7.28 2.77
N LEU A 57 20.11 6.45 3.76
CA LEU A 57 18.79 6.36 4.37
C LEU A 57 18.91 6.18 5.90
N ALA A 58 18.07 6.87 6.64
CA ALA A 58 17.87 6.66 8.08
C ALA A 58 16.40 6.79 8.43
N VAL A 59 15.93 5.99 9.40
CA VAL A 59 14.60 6.14 10.00
C VAL A 59 14.77 6.50 11.48
N THR A 60 14.03 7.49 11.94
CA THR A 60 14.07 7.96 13.33
C THR A 60 12.77 7.59 14.06
N PHE A 61 12.85 7.30 15.35
CA PHE A 61 11.67 7.06 16.19
C PHE A 61 11.79 7.74 17.55
N ASP A 62 10.63 8.08 18.12
CA ASP A 62 10.51 8.48 19.51
C ASP A 62 10.72 7.29 20.45
N ARG A 63 11.25 7.61 21.63
CA ARG A 63 11.35 6.71 22.78
C ARG A 63 10.16 6.93 23.73
N LYS A 64 9.84 5.95 24.59
CA LYS A 64 8.70 6.06 25.53
C LYS A 64 8.99 7.00 26.69
N GLU A 65 10.26 7.22 26.97
CA GLU A 65 10.78 8.04 28.05
C GLU A 65 10.41 9.51 27.83
N LYS A 66 10.19 10.23 28.94
CA LYS A 66 9.96 11.68 28.88
C LYS A 66 11.19 12.39 28.31
N THR A 67 10.92 13.45 27.57
CA THR A 67 11.95 14.32 26.99
C THR A 67 12.18 15.56 27.85
N PHE A 68 13.25 16.30 27.59
CA PHE A 68 13.55 17.56 28.28
C PHE A 68 12.39 18.58 28.19
N ARG A 69 11.56 18.52 27.13
CA ARG A 69 10.37 19.37 26.98
C ARG A 69 9.34 19.17 28.10
N HIS A 70 9.21 17.94 28.59
CA HIS A 70 8.31 17.61 29.71
C HIS A 70 8.82 18.14 31.06
N GLU A 71 10.13 18.36 31.19
CA GLU A 71 10.73 19.01 32.35
C GLU A 71 10.50 20.53 32.31
N ILE A 72 10.50 21.12 31.12
CA ILE A 72 10.23 22.55 30.88
C ILE A 72 8.73 22.87 31.06
N SER A 73 7.84 22.01 30.58
CA SER A 73 6.39 22.19 30.70
C SER A 73 5.68 20.85 30.86
N VAL A 74 4.96 20.69 31.98
CA VAL A 74 4.15 19.48 32.27
C VAL A 74 2.97 19.36 31.30
N GLU A 75 2.47 20.48 30.78
CA GLU A 75 1.30 20.53 29.90
C GLU A 75 1.65 20.22 28.43
N TYR A 76 2.94 20.15 28.08
CA TYR A 76 3.39 19.86 26.72
C TYR A 76 2.89 18.49 26.25
N LYS A 77 2.22 18.46 25.09
CA LYS A 77 1.56 17.27 24.49
C LYS A 77 0.58 16.52 25.42
N ALA A 78 0.21 17.07 26.59
CA ALA A 78 -0.62 16.40 27.59
C ALA A 78 -2.06 16.12 27.11
N GLN A 79 -2.54 16.91 26.15
CA GLN A 79 -3.88 16.75 25.56
C GLN A 79 -3.91 15.83 24.32
N ARG A 80 -2.77 15.24 23.91
CA ARG A 80 -2.77 14.30 22.79
C ARG A 80 -3.50 13.04 23.18
N GLU A 81 -4.57 12.72 22.45
CA GLU A 81 -5.30 11.47 22.63
C GLU A 81 -4.37 10.28 22.35
N LYS A 82 -4.35 9.34 23.28
CA LYS A 82 -3.62 8.09 23.10
C LYS A 82 -4.33 7.29 22.00
N GLN A 83 -3.58 6.88 20.98
CA GLN A 83 -4.12 5.97 19.96
C GLN A 83 -4.53 4.61 20.56
N PRO A 84 -5.37 3.84 19.84
CA PRO A 84 -5.68 2.46 20.23
C PRO A 84 -4.42 1.59 20.35
N ASP A 85 -4.46 0.54 21.17
CA ASP A 85 -3.28 -0.30 21.39
C ASP A 85 -2.83 -1.03 20.10
N GLU A 86 -3.78 -1.33 19.20
CA GLU A 86 -3.55 -1.92 17.87
C GLU A 86 -2.66 -1.04 16.96
N PHE A 87 -2.65 0.28 17.20
CA PHE A 87 -1.71 1.18 16.52
C PHE A 87 -0.28 0.99 17.04
N TYR A 88 -0.11 0.89 18.36
CA TYR A 88 1.22 0.74 18.96
C TYR A 88 1.84 -0.63 18.71
N GLU A 89 1.02 -1.67 18.56
CA GLU A 89 1.46 -3.03 18.18
C GLU A 89 2.10 -3.08 16.79
N GLN A 90 1.79 -2.11 15.91
CA GLN A 90 2.38 -2.02 14.58
C GLN A 90 3.81 -1.45 14.57
N LEU A 91 4.22 -0.73 15.62
CA LEU A 91 5.56 -0.13 15.68
C LEU A 91 6.68 -1.20 15.76
N PRO A 92 6.60 -2.24 16.63
CA PRO A 92 7.52 -3.37 16.59
C PRO A 92 7.58 -4.07 15.23
N ILE A 93 6.42 -4.29 14.59
CA ILE A 93 6.34 -4.91 13.26
C ILE A 93 7.10 -4.06 12.23
N LEU A 94 6.88 -2.75 12.23
CA LEU A 94 7.60 -1.84 11.34
C LEU A 94 9.12 -1.92 11.56
N LYS A 95 9.58 -1.94 12.81
CA LYS A 95 11.01 -2.04 13.11
C LYS A 95 11.62 -3.36 12.61
N GLN A 96 10.91 -4.48 12.75
CA GLN A 96 11.32 -5.76 12.16
C GLN A 96 11.45 -5.69 10.64
N VAL A 97 10.48 -5.05 9.96
CA VAL A 97 10.55 -4.86 8.50
C VAL A 97 11.77 -4.02 8.11
N LEU A 98 12.02 -2.91 8.82
CA LEU A 98 13.17 -2.05 8.56
C LEU A 98 14.50 -2.78 8.78
N GLU A 99 14.58 -3.62 9.81
CA GLU A 99 15.75 -4.46 10.10
C GLU A 99 16.02 -5.46 8.96
N VAL A 100 15.00 -6.19 8.51
CA VAL A 100 15.14 -7.14 7.39
C VAL A 100 15.52 -6.44 6.08
N LEU A 101 15.09 -5.19 5.89
CA LEU A 101 15.49 -4.35 4.75
C LEU A 101 16.89 -3.70 4.92
N ASN A 102 17.61 -3.98 6.00
CA ASN A 102 18.89 -3.35 6.36
C ASN A 102 18.81 -1.82 6.42
N ILE A 103 17.70 -1.28 6.94
CA ILE A 103 17.48 0.16 7.08
C ILE A 103 17.85 0.59 8.50
N PRO A 104 18.83 1.50 8.66
CA PRO A 104 19.26 1.98 9.97
C PRO A 104 18.18 2.74 10.73
N ILE A 105 18.01 2.39 11.99
CA ILE A 105 17.08 3.02 12.93
C ILE A 105 17.85 3.84 13.97
N PHE A 106 17.43 5.09 14.18
CA PHE A 106 17.99 5.99 15.19
C PHE A 106 16.93 6.44 16.18
N GLU A 107 17.20 6.30 17.48
CA GLU A 107 16.30 6.70 18.56
C GLU A 107 17.10 6.98 19.84
N LYS A 108 16.76 8.07 20.55
CA LYS A 108 17.51 8.52 21.73
C LYS A 108 16.58 8.90 22.87
N ALA A 109 16.76 8.29 24.04
CA ALA A 109 15.99 8.65 25.22
C ALA A 109 16.29 10.10 25.65
N GLY A 110 15.25 10.81 26.09
CA GLY A 110 15.33 12.23 26.48
C GLY A 110 15.11 13.22 25.34
N PHE A 111 15.04 12.77 24.09
CA PHE A 111 14.86 13.58 22.89
C PHE A 111 13.76 13.00 21.99
N GLU A 112 13.16 13.83 21.15
CA GLU A 112 12.15 13.40 20.17
C GLU A 112 12.79 13.00 18.85
N ALA A 113 12.05 12.27 18.00
CA ALA A 113 12.51 11.91 16.66
C ALA A 113 12.94 13.14 15.86
N ASP A 114 12.20 14.25 15.97
CA ASP A 114 12.52 15.53 15.32
C ASP A 114 13.90 16.09 15.71
N ASP A 115 14.30 15.95 16.97
CA ASP A 115 15.62 16.37 17.46
C ASP A 115 16.73 15.48 16.89
N VAL A 116 16.46 14.18 16.76
CA VAL A 116 17.38 13.26 16.09
C VAL A 116 17.52 13.64 14.62
N ILE A 117 16.41 13.87 13.91
CA ILE A 117 16.43 14.33 12.50
C ILE A 117 17.23 15.62 12.36
N GLY A 118 16.93 16.63 13.17
CA GLY A 118 17.62 17.93 13.17
C GLY A 118 19.13 17.76 13.38
N THR A 119 19.51 16.87 14.30
CA THR A 119 20.91 16.52 14.54
C THR A 119 21.56 15.83 13.36
N LEU A 120 20.91 14.85 12.73
CA LEU A 120 21.45 14.12 11.58
C LEU A 120 21.69 15.04 10.38
N CYS A 121 20.77 15.96 10.09
CA CYS A 121 20.90 16.93 9.00
C CYS A 121 22.10 17.87 9.21
N HIS A 122 22.37 18.28 10.45
CA HIS A 122 23.39 19.29 10.79
C HIS A 122 24.76 18.70 11.17
N GLN A 123 24.93 17.38 11.05
CA GLN A 123 26.27 16.79 11.18
C GLN A 123 27.17 17.30 10.07
N LYS A 124 28.43 17.64 10.39
CA LYS A 124 29.40 18.18 9.41
C LYS A 124 29.60 17.26 8.19
N SER A 125 29.47 15.95 8.37
CA SER A 125 29.55 14.96 7.28
C SER A 125 28.36 15.04 6.30
N VAL A 126 27.27 15.70 6.69
CA VAL A 126 26.01 15.81 5.94
C VAL A 126 25.77 17.26 5.49
N ASP A 127 25.91 18.23 6.39
CA ASP A 127 25.71 19.66 6.10
C ASP A 127 26.89 20.24 5.31
N ASN A 128 26.87 19.97 4.00
CA ASN A 128 27.84 20.46 3.03
C ASN A 128 27.24 20.44 1.62
N ASP A 129 27.95 21.08 0.69
CA ASP A 129 27.52 21.24 -0.71
C ASP A 129 27.44 19.92 -1.49
N GLU A 130 27.94 18.79 -0.97
CA GLU A 130 27.93 17.50 -1.66
C GLU A 130 26.68 16.67 -1.38
N ILE A 131 25.97 16.92 -0.27
CA ILE A 131 24.84 16.10 0.18
C ILE A 131 23.59 16.93 0.34
N LEU A 132 22.51 16.52 -0.31
CA LEU A 132 21.17 17.06 -0.11
C LEU A 132 20.38 16.14 0.83
N SER A 133 20.07 16.63 2.02
CA SER A 133 19.17 15.98 2.97
C SER A 133 17.71 16.17 2.57
N VAL A 134 16.94 15.10 2.59
CA VAL A 134 15.49 15.12 2.33
C VAL A 134 14.78 14.48 3.52
N ILE A 135 14.14 15.32 4.34
CA ILE A 135 13.37 14.89 5.50
C ILE A 135 11.99 14.45 5.01
N VAL A 136 11.64 13.19 5.19
CA VAL A 136 10.33 12.62 4.87
C VAL A 136 9.51 12.58 6.17
N THR A 137 8.63 13.56 6.35
CA THR A 137 7.81 13.66 7.56
C THR A 137 6.39 14.15 7.27
N GLY A 138 5.49 13.89 8.21
CA GLY A 138 4.20 14.54 8.27
C GLY A 138 4.11 15.80 9.09
N ASP A 139 5.12 16.05 9.91
CA ASP A 139 5.17 17.21 10.76
C ASP A 139 5.67 18.44 9.98
N LYS A 140 5.04 19.59 10.23
CA LYS A 140 5.44 20.87 9.64
C LYS A 140 6.58 21.51 10.43
N ASP A 141 6.88 20.97 11.61
CA ASP A 141 7.90 21.50 12.51
C ASP A 141 9.30 21.35 11.91
N ALA A 142 9.50 20.32 11.10
CA ALA A 142 10.69 20.13 10.29
C ALA A 142 10.97 21.26 9.28
N PHE A 143 9.99 22.14 8.97
CA PHE A 143 10.26 23.30 8.10
C PHE A 143 11.29 24.26 8.70
N GLN A 144 11.50 24.26 10.03
CA GLN A 144 12.55 25.06 10.66
C GLN A 144 13.98 24.55 10.35
N LEU A 145 14.09 23.35 9.78
CA LEU A 145 15.36 22.72 9.37
C LEU A 145 15.67 22.92 7.89
N VAL A 146 14.77 23.56 7.13
CA VAL A 146 14.95 23.76 5.69
C VAL A 146 16.02 24.82 5.43
N ASP A 147 16.96 24.51 4.56
CA ASP A 147 18.03 25.40 4.10
C ASP A 147 18.48 25.01 2.67
N GLU A 148 19.66 25.45 2.23
CA GLU A 148 20.21 25.12 0.91
C GLU A 148 20.59 23.63 0.74
N ASN A 149 20.77 22.92 1.86
CA ASN A 149 21.24 21.54 1.95
C ASN A 149 20.17 20.58 2.48
N THR A 150 19.03 21.09 2.95
CA THR A 150 17.98 20.31 3.60
C THR A 150 16.60 20.71 3.07
N HIS A 151 15.88 19.74 2.49
CA HIS A 151 14.51 19.90 2.04
C HIS A 151 13.55 19.02 2.87
N VAL A 152 12.27 19.40 2.90
CA VAL A 152 11.20 18.60 3.54
C VAL A 152 10.24 18.04 2.50
N TYR A 153 10.12 16.72 2.44
CA TYR A 153 9.14 16.00 1.64
C TYR A 153 7.95 15.58 2.50
N THR A 154 6.75 16.03 2.13
CA THR A 154 5.53 15.75 2.89
C THR A 154 4.36 15.38 1.99
N LEU A 155 3.34 14.76 2.59
CA LEU A 155 2.09 14.39 1.94
C LEU A 155 1.04 15.47 2.19
N ARG A 156 0.43 16.00 1.13
CA ARG A 156 -0.63 17.02 1.21
C ARG A 156 -1.98 16.42 1.54
N LYS A 157 -2.42 15.44 0.74
CA LYS A 157 -3.69 14.72 0.91
C LYS A 157 -3.53 13.24 0.58
N GLY A 158 -3.95 12.37 1.51
CA GLY A 158 -3.77 10.93 1.37
C GLY A 158 -2.29 10.53 1.23
N MET A 159 -2.03 9.41 0.56
CA MET A 159 -0.66 8.86 0.38
C MET A 159 -0.01 9.20 -0.97
N ASN A 160 -0.76 9.76 -1.92
CA ASN A 160 -0.28 9.93 -3.29
C ASN A 160 0.09 11.37 -3.67
N ASP A 161 -0.48 12.38 -3.00
CA ASP A 161 -0.20 13.80 -3.26
C ASP A 161 0.99 14.27 -2.43
N THR A 162 2.17 14.31 -3.06
CA THR A 162 3.46 14.63 -2.42
C THR A 162 3.97 15.99 -2.82
N VAL A 163 4.67 16.67 -1.91
CA VAL A 163 5.29 17.98 -2.13
C VAL A 163 6.65 18.06 -1.46
N ILE A 164 7.59 18.70 -2.14
CA ILE A 164 8.90 19.07 -1.59
C ILE A 164 8.88 20.56 -1.24
N TYR A 165 9.37 20.89 -0.06
CA TYR A 165 9.60 22.25 0.42
C TYR A 165 11.09 22.52 0.53
N ASP A 166 11.58 23.41 -0.32
CA ASP A 166 12.85 24.13 -0.17
C ASP A 166 12.61 25.47 0.54
N VAL A 167 13.65 26.28 0.74
CA VAL A 167 13.55 27.59 1.40
C VAL A 167 12.46 28.46 0.77
N LYS A 168 12.40 28.49 -0.57
CA LYS A 168 11.41 29.27 -1.31
C LYS A 168 9.99 28.77 -1.05
N GLY A 169 9.78 27.45 -1.09
CA GLY A 169 8.49 26.84 -0.82
C GLY A 169 8.00 27.09 0.61
N VAL A 170 8.91 27.09 1.59
CA VAL A 170 8.59 27.47 2.97
C VAL A 170 8.19 28.95 3.05
N MET A 171 8.96 29.84 2.43
CA MET A 171 8.64 31.27 2.39
C MET A 171 7.29 31.53 1.71
N GLU A 172 6.99 30.90 0.58
CA GLU A 172 5.69 31.03 -0.09
C GLU A 172 4.53 30.58 0.83
N LYS A 173 4.73 29.48 1.58
CA LYS A 173 3.72 28.94 2.49
C LYS A 173 3.46 29.81 3.72
N TYR A 174 4.50 30.46 4.26
CA TYR A 174 4.43 31.31 5.45
C TYR A 174 4.53 32.80 5.10
N GLU A 175 4.01 33.17 3.94
CA GLU A 175 3.91 34.55 3.42
C GLU A 175 5.21 35.38 3.47
N GLY A 176 6.37 34.74 3.36
CA GLY A 176 7.69 35.38 3.30
C GLY A 176 8.56 35.16 4.53
N LEU A 177 8.10 34.44 5.55
CA LEU A 177 8.96 34.05 6.68
C LEU A 177 9.98 32.99 6.26
N THR A 178 11.21 33.17 6.71
CA THR A 178 12.30 32.19 6.54
C THR A 178 12.14 31.00 7.50
N PRO A 179 12.75 29.83 7.22
CA PRO A 179 12.78 28.67 8.11
C PRO A 179 13.14 28.99 9.57
N GLU A 180 14.20 29.77 9.80
CA GLU A 180 14.63 30.16 11.16
C GLU A 180 13.58 30.99 11.91
N GLN A 181 12.87 31.86 11.18
CA GLN A 181 11.81 32.70 11.72
C GLN A 181 10.55 31.92 12.12
N LEU A 182 10.38 30.68 11.66
CA LEU A 182 9.24 29.85 12.06
C LEU A 182 9.27 29.51 13.55
N ILE A 183 10.46 29.42 14.14
CA ILE A 183 10.65 29.15 15.56
C ILE A 183 10.10 30.31 16.39
N ASP A 184 10.48 31.53 16.02
CA ASP A 184 10.01 32.77 16.64
C ASP A 184 8.50 33.00 16.41
N TYR A 185 8.01 32.68 15.21
CA TYR A 185 6.59 32.71 14.89
C TYR A 185 5.77 31.79 15.82
N LYS A 186 6.25 30.56 16.04
CA LYS A 186 5.64 29.60 17.00
C LYS A 186 5.78 30.05 18.45
N GLY A 187 6.91 30.65 18.82
CA GLY A 187 7.08 31.22 20.17
C GLY A 187 6.02 32.28 20.51
N LEU A 188 5.62 33.10 19.52
CA LEU A 188 4.58 34.12 19.70
C LEU A 188 3.16 33.56 19.60
N ARG A 189 2.85 32.75 18.58
CA ARG A 189 1.49 32.22 18.35
C ARG A 189 1.12 31.09 19.31
N GLY A 190 2.11 30.30 19.72
CA GLY A 190 1.90 28.98 20.29
C GLY A 190 1.61 27.93 19.21
N ASP A 191 1.42 26.70 19.68
CA ASP A 191 1.07 25.53 18.88
C ASP A 191 0.00 24.69 19.59
N PRO A 192 -1.27 24.79 19.16
CA PRO A 192 -2.35 24.02 19.76
C PRO A 192 -2.17 22.50 19.68
N SER A 193 -1.55 21.95 18.63
CA SER A 193 -1.40 20.48 18.53
C SER A 193 -0.45 19.90 19.57
N ASP A 194 0.52 20.71 20.01
CA ASP A 194 1.50 20.36 21.03
C ASP A 194 1.19 20.95 22.41
N ASN A 195 0.07 21.64 22.52
CA ASN A 195 -0.33 22.39 23.71
C ASN A 195 0.72 23.43 24.15
N ILE A 196 1.33 24.10 23.16
CA ILE A 196 2.23 25.24 23.39
C ILE A 196 1.39 26.51 23.38
N ALA A 197 1.41 27.26 24.48
CA ALA A 197 0.47 28.37 24.69
C ALA A 197 0.79 29.65 23.90
N GLY A 198 2.07 29.96 23.64
CA GLY A 198 2.47 31.22 23.01
C GLY A 198 2.10 32.45 23.85
N VAL A 199 1.90 33.59 23.20
CA VAL A 199 1.41 34.83 23.83
C VAL A 199 -0.12 34.90 23.71
N PRO A 200 -0.87 34.94 24.84
CA PRO A 200 -2.32 35.06 24.81
C PRO A 200 -2.81 36.24 23.97
N GLY A 201 -3.72 35.97 23.03
CA GLY A 201 -4.27 36.98 22.12
C GLY A 201 -3.42 37.30 20.89
N VAL A 202 -2.26 36.65 20.72
CA VAL A 202 -1.45 36.72 19.49
C VAL A 202 -1.75 35.52 18.60
N GLY A 203 -2.61 35.74 17.60
CA GLY A 203 -2.92 34.72 16.59
C GLY A 203 -1.93 34.71 15.42
N GLU A 204 -2.16 33.79 14.48
CA GLU A 204 -1.40 33.60 13.23
C GLU A 204 -1.04 34.91 12.52
N LYS A 205 -2.03 35.73 12.19
CA LYS A 205 -1.80 36.99 11.45
C LYS A 205 -0.95 38.00 12.25
N THR A 206 -1.15 38.04 13.56
CA THR A 206 -0.43 38.98 14.43
C THR A 206 1.02 38.54 14.61
N ALA A 207 1.27 37.26 14.91
CA ALA A 207 2.62 36.72 15.01
C ALA A 207 3.39 36.91 13.68
N LEU A 208 2.75 36.59 12.55
CA LEU A 208 3.34 36.76 11.22
C LEU A 208 3.67 38.22 10.91
N GLY A 209 2.78 39.15 11.25
CA GLY A 209 3.03 40.59 11.11
C GLY A 209 4.21 41.08 11.95
N LEU A 210 4.29 40.63 13.22
CA LEU A 210 5.38 40.99 14.13
C LEU A 210 6.73 40.47 13.61
N ILE A 211 6.82 39.20 13.21
CA ILE A 211 8.10 38.65 12.73
C ILE A 211 8.52 39.28 11.39
N LYS A 212 7.58 39.60 10.49
CA LYS A 212 7.89 40.36 9.26
C LYS A 212 8.44 41.76 9.54
N GLU A 213 7.91 42.43 10.56
CA GLU A 213 8.33 43.80 10.91
C GLU A 213 9.66 43.82 11.67
N PHE A 214 9.86 42.88 12.60
CA PHE A 214 11.00 42.90 13.53
C PHE A 214 12.11 41.92 13.18
N GLY A 215 11.88 40.98 12.26
CA GLY A 215 12.82 39.94 11.90
C GLY A 215 12.83 38.79 12.92
N THR A 216 13.09 39.07 14.20
CA THR A 216 13.17 38.05 15.27
C THR A 216 12.42 38.47 16.52
N MET A 217 12.09 37.50 17.39
CA MET A 217 11.54 37.78 18.72
C MET A 217 12.49 38.61 19.57
N ASP A 218 13.80 38.39 19.45
CA ASP A 218 14.79 39.13 20.22
C ASP A 218 14.84 40.61 19.83
N GLU A 219 14.75 40.94 18.53
CA GLU A 219 14.65 42.32 18.08
C GLU A 219 13.30 42.95 18.46
N LEU A 220 12.19 42.20 18.37
CA LEU A 220 10.88 42.62 18.86
C LEU A 220 10.96 43.05 20.33
N TYR A 221 11.47 42.17 21.21
CA TYR A 221 11.52 42.46 22.65
C TYR A 221 12.54 43.54 23.03
N LYS A 222 13.63 43.71 22.26
CA LYS A 222 14.52 44.88 22.39
C LYS A 222 13.77 46.18 22.13
N LYS A 223 12.94 46.25 21.07
CA LYS A 223 12.17 47.45 20.72
C LYS A 223 11.03 47.72 21.71
N VAL A 224 10.35 46.68 22.17
CA VAL A 224 9.32 46.75 23.23
C VAL A 224 9.93 47.35 24.51
N LYS A 225 11.12 46.91 24.93
CA LYS A 225 11.80 47.40 26.15
C LYS A 225 12.11 48.91 26.15
N VAL A 226 12.34 49.51 24.97
CA VAL A 226 12.72 50.94 24.85
C VAL A 226 11.48 51.85 24.83
N GLY A 227 10.26 51.32 24.99
CA GLY A 227 9.03 52.12 25.05
C GLY A 227 8.64 52.74 23.71
N VAL A 228 9.21 52.26 22.60
CA VAL A 228 9.00 52.78 21.24
C VAL A 228 7.71 52.21 20.62
N TYR A 229 6.64 52.04 21.39
CA TYR A 229 5.39 51.48 20.87
C TYR A 229 4.63 52.46 19.97
N LYS A 230 4.87 53.77 20.09
CA LYS A 230 4.17 54.81 19.30
C LYS A 230 4.62 54.91 17.83
N ASN A 231 5.80 54.39 17.49
CA ASN A 231 6.32 54.37 16.12
C ASN A 231 6.18 52.99 15.43
N ILE A 232 5.64 52.02 16.16
CA ILE A 232 5.44 50.65 15.72
C ILE A 232 3.93 50.48 15.49
N LYS A 233 3.49 49.71 14.48
CA LYS A 233 2.06 49.42 14.23
C LYS A 233 1.44 48.47 15.29
N VAL A 234 1.89 48.55 16.54
CA VAL A 234 1.43 47.72 17.67
C VAL A 234 0.51 48.56 18.54
N THR A 235 -0.70 48.06 18.76
CA THR A 235 -1.67 48.72 19.65
C THR A 235 -1.19 48.65 21.10
N GLU A 236 -1.61 49.60 21.93
CA GLU A 236 -1.27 49.63 23.37
C GLU A 236 -1.64 48.31 24.08
N ARG A 237 -2.77 47.70 23.70
CA ARG A 237 -3.19 46.39 24.20
C ARG A 237 -2.22 45.26 23.82
N LEU A 238 -1.78 45.21 22.57
CA LEU A 238 -0.85 44.18 22.10
C LEU A 238 0.53 44.35 22.74
N TYR A 239 0.98 45.59 22.93
CA TYR A 239 2.20 45.88 23.67
C TYR A 239 2.16 45.32 25.09
N GLN A 240 1.07 45.57 25.83
CA GLN A 240 0.93 45.09 27.20
C GLN A 240 0.94 43.55 27.25
N LEU A 241 0.23 42.88 26.34
CA LEU A 241 0.24 41.41 26.22
C LEU A 241 1.64 40.86 25.97
N LEU A 242 2.43 41.49 25.07
CA LEU A 242 3.79 41.06 24.78
C LEU A 242 4.70 41.20 26.01
N VAL A 243 4.60 42.32 26.74
CA VAL A 243 5.39 42.56 27.96
C VAL A 243 5.04 41.55 29.06
N ASP A 244 3.75 41.37 29.34
CA ASP A 244 3.28 40.52 30.43
C ASP A 244 3.60 39.04 30.20
N ASN A 245 3.64 38.60 28.94
CA ASN A 245 3.84 37.20 28.56
C ASN A 245 5.19 36.95 27.88
N LYS A 246 6.18 37.83 28.10
CA LYS A 246 7.51 37.69 27.50
C LYS A 246 8.15 36.33 27.80
N GLU A 247 8.20 35.94 29.08
CA GLU A 247 8.83 34.68 29.49
C GLU A 247 8.11 33.46 28.89
N GLN A 248 6.77 33.51 28.80
CA GLN A 248 5.97 32.47 28.17
C GLN A 248 6.26 32.34 26.66
N ALA A 249 6.48 33.47 25.98
CA ALA A 249 6.85 33.46 24.56
C ALA A 249 8.23 32.79 24.36
N TYR A 250 9.21 33.12 25.19
CA TYR A 250 10.54 32.50 25.14
C TYR A 250 10.50 31.02 25.51
N GLN A 251 9.72 30.63 26.52
CA GLN A 251 9.50 29.22 26.86
C GLN A 251 8.84 28.47 25.70
N SER A 252 7.83 29.05 25.06
CA SER A 252 7.17 28.48 23.88
C SER A 252 8.15 28.31 22.72
N ARG A 253 9.03 29.31 22.50
CA ARG A 253 10.11 29.24 21.52
C ARG A 253 11.04 28.06 21.77
N VAL A 254 11.46 27.85 23.03
CA VAL A 254 12.32 26.72 23.41
C VAL A 254 11.62 25.39 23.18
N LEU A 255 10.34 25.27 23.56
CA LEU A 255 9.55 24.05 23.35
C LEU A 255 9.39 23.72 21.86
N SER A 256 9.25 24.71 20.98
CA SER A 256 9.10 24.50 19.54
C SER A 256 10.42 24.36 18.76
N THR A 257 11.56 24.64 19.40
CA THR A 257 12.87 24.54 18.74
C THR A 257 13.32 23.09 18.66
N ILE A 258 13.68 22.63 17.46
CA ILE A 258 14.32 21.33 17.24
C ILE A 258 15.79 21.42 17.64
N VAL A 259 16.23 20.50 18.51
CA VAL A 259 17.62 20.37 18.94
C VAL A 259 18.47 19.76 17.82
N ARG A 260 19.68 20.29 17.59
CA ARG A 260 20.57 19.90 16.49
C ARG A 260 21.87 19.23 16.93
N ASP A 261 22.03 18.98 18.23
CA ASP A 261 23.25 18.45 18.86
C ASP A 261 22.96 17.29 19.82
N VAL A 262 21.96 16.46 19.49
CA VAL A 262 21.61 15.26 20.27
C VAL A 262 22.83 14.32 20.38
N PRO A 263 23.19 13.81 21.58
CA PRO A 263 24.33 12.92 21.76
C PRO A 263 24.02 11.49 21.29
N ILE A 264 23.98 11.29 19.98
CA ILE A 264 23.70 10.02 19.30
C ILE A 264 24.95 9.50 18.56
N ASP A 265 25.17 8.18 18.58
CA ASP A 265 26.24 7.55 17.79
C ASP A 265 25.80 7.47 16.33
N PHE A 266 26.23 8.45 15.53
CA PHE A 266 25.92 8.56 14.12
C PHE A 266 27.18 8.67 13.26
N SER A 267 27.13 8.03 12.10
CA SER A 267 28.08 8.20 11.00
C SER A 267 27.33 7.99 9.69
N LEU A 268 27.56 8.85 8.69
CA LEU A 268 26.83 8.78 7.42
C LEU A 268 27.05 7.45 6.69
N GLU A 269 28.21 6.81 6.87
CA GLU A 269 28.56 5.53 6.28
C GLU A 269 27.62 4.40 6.76
N LYS A 270 27.18 4.43 8.03
CA LYS A 270 26.19 3.48 8.57
C LYS A 270 24.84 3.62 7.88
N CYS A 271 24.56 4.79 7.28
CA CYS A 271 23.32 5.09 6.56
C CYS A 271 23.38 4.73 5.07
N ALA A 272 24.51 4.27 4.55
CA ALA A 272 24.60 3.90 3.14
C ALA A 272 23.62 2.76 2.82
N LEU A 273 22.89 2.86 1.72
CA LEU A 273 21.96 1.81 1.32
C LEU A 273 22.70 0.49 1.07
N GLN A 274 22.25 -0.56 1.76
CA GLN A 274 22.79 -1.91 1.66
C GLN A 274 21.78 -2.82 0.95
N SER A 275 22.27 -3.90 0.35
CA SER A 275 21.41 -4.98 -0.09
C SER A 275 20.82 -5.72 1.11
N TYR A 276 19.69 -6.38 0.92
CA TYR A 276 19.01 -7.19 1.93
C TYR A 276 18.82 -8.62 1.42
N ASN A 277 18.59 -9.55 2.36
CA ASN A 277 18.27 -10.93 2.01
C ASN A 277 16.83 -11.01 1.47
N LYS A 278 16.70 -11.40 0.19
CA LYS A 278 15.39 -11.51 -0.46
C LYS A 278 14.50 -12.57 0.17
N GLU A 279 15.07 -13.65 0.70
CA GLU A 279 14.29 -14.72 1.34
C GLU A 279 13.69 -14.25 2.66
N ASP A 280 14.47 -13.55 3.49
CA ASP A 280 14.00 -13.00 4.76
C ASP A 280 12.88 -11.96 4.53
N VAL A 281 13.06 -11.07 3.53
CA VAL A 281 12.01 -10.11 3.13
C VAL A 281 10.77 -10.85 2.64
N TYR A 282 10.94 -11.88 1.81
CA TYR A 282 9.83 -12.64 1.26
C TYR A 282 9.01 -13.31 2.35
N THR A 283 9.66 -14.03 3.27
CA THR A 283 9.02 -14.70 4.40
C THR A 283 8.25 -13.70 5.26
N LEU A 284 8.87 -12.58 5.64
CA LEU A 284 8.19 -11.57 6.46
C LEU A 284 7.01 -10.91 5.72
N PHE A 285 7.17 -10.59 4.43
CA PHE A 285 6.08 -9.98 3.66
C PHE A 285 4.96 -10.97 3.35
N GLN A 286 5.25 -12.26 3.28
CA GLN A 286 4.23 -13.30 3.21
C GLN A 286 3.44 -13.37 4.52
N GLU A 287 4.13 -13.41 5.67
CA GLU A 287 3.48 -13.40 7.00
C GLU A 287 2.62 -12.16 7.24
N LEU A 288 3.03 -11.01 6.68
CA LEU A 288 2.28 -9.75 6.74
C LEU A 288 1.28 -9.57 5.59
N GLU A 289 1.20 -10.52 4.66
CA GLU A 289 0.34 -10.49 3.46
C GLU A 289 0.59 -9.28 2.52
N PHE A 290 1.83 -8.77 2.49
CA PHE A 290 2.26 -7.59 1.74
C PHE A 290 2.66 -7.88 0.28
N LYS A 291 1.85 -8.66 -0.43
CA LYS A 291 2.10 -9.07 -1.82
C LYS A 291 2.36 -7.90 -2.77
N SER A 292 1.58 -6.83 -2.67
CA SER A 292 1.72 -5.65 -3.54
C SER A 292 3.02 -4.88 -3.30
N LEU A 293 3.55 -4.91 -2.07
CA LEU A 293 4.80 -4.24 -1.72
C LEU A 293 6.03 -5.04 -2.15
N LEU A 294 5.96 -6.37 -2.21
CA LEU A 294 7.02 -7.20 -2.79
C LEU A 294 7.37 -6.77 -4.22
N ASN A 295 6.34 -6.48 -5.03
CA ASN A 295 6.50 -6.01 -6.41
C ASN A 295 7.08 -4.59 -6.51
N ARG A 296 7.16 -3.86 -5.40
CA ARG A 296 7.62 -2.46 -5.32
C ARG A 296 8.88 -2.33 -4.48
N LEU A 297 9.52 -3.45 -4.14
CA LEU A 297 10.74 -3.44 -3.36
C LEU A 297 11.81 -2.61 -4.07
N PRO A 298 12.39 -1.61 -3.37
CA PRO A 298 13.43 -0.79 -3.96
C PRO A 298 14.72 -1.61 -4.13
N ALA A 299 15.43 -1.38 -5.23
CA ALA A 299 16.79 -1.86 -5.38
C ALA A 299 17.71 -1.01 -4.49
N LEU A 300 18.02 -1.50 -3.28
CA LEU A 300 18.91 -0.85 -2.32
C LEU A 300 20.33 -1.41 -2.47
N GLY A 301 21.34 -0.54 -2.55
CA GLY A 301 22.75 -0.90 -2.73
C GLY A 301 23.15 -1.10 -4.20
N GLY A 302 24.11 -0.31 -4.68
CA GLY A 302 24.47 -0.22 -6.11
C GLY A 302 24.95 -1.53 -6.75
N LYS A 303 24.59 -1.69 -8.04
CA LYS A 303 25.03 -2.69 -9.03
C LYS A 303 25.34 -4.10 -8.49
N THR A 304 24.30 -4.88 -8.29
CA THR A 304 24.35 -6.21 -8.90
C THR A 304 24.08 -6.04 -10.38
N GLU A 305 25.03 -6.46 -11.23
CA GLU A 305 24.83 -6.83 -12.64
C GLU A 305 23.89 -8.05 -12.74
N VAL A 306 22.71 -7.92 -12.13
CA VAL A 306 21.56 -8.81 -12.27
C VAL A 306 20.32 -7.91 -12.44
N GLU A 307 20.45 -6.86 -13.24
CA GLU A 307 19.31 -6.29 -13.96
C GLU A 307 18.99 -7.26 -15.12
N ALA A 308 18.35 -8.40 -14.81
CA ALA A 308 17.63 -9.25 -15.79
C ALA A 308 16.91 -10.47 -15.16
N GLU A 309 17.32 -11.01 -14.01
CA GLU A 309 16.91 -12.39 -13.61
C GLU A 309 16.35 -12.47 -12.17
N ALA A 310 15.58 -11.47 -11.75
CA ALA A 310 14.87 -11.49 -10.47
C ALA A 310 13.35 -11.68 -10.61
N HIS A 311 12.88 -12.15 -11.78
CA HIS A 311 11.85 -13.18 -11.72
C HIS A 311 12.56 -14.38 -11.13
N THR A 312 12.27 -14.67 -9.87
CA THR A 312 12.59 -15.96 -9.27
C THR A 312 12.13 -17.04 -10.24
N GLU A 313 13.04 -17.54 -11.08
CA GLU A 313 13.11 -18.95 -11.42
C GLU A 313 13.37 -19.69 -10.10
N ARG A 314 12.40 -19.67 -9.19
CA ARG A 314 12.13 -20.90 -8.46
C ARG A 314 11.53 -21.79 -9.54
N GLN A 315 12.42 -22.49 -10.26
CA GLN A 315 12.05 -23.61 -11.10
C GLN A 315 11.28 -24.57 -10.19
N SER A 316 9.98 -24.35 -10.12
CA SER A 316 9.10 -25.39 -9.65
C SER A 316 9.23 -26.47 -10.73
N ASN A 317 9.62 -27.67 -10.31
CA ASN A 317 9.72 -28.84 -11.17
C ASN A 317 8.29 -29.28 -11.55
N HIS A 318 7.53 -28.42 -12.22
CA HIS A 318 6.22 -28.78 -12.73
C HIS A 318 6.36 -29.63 -14.00
N ASN A 319 5.42 -30.55 -14.16
CA ASN A 319 5.23 -31.35 -15.35
C ASN A 319 3.90 -30.95 -16.00
N TYR A 320 3.93 -29.83 -16.72
CA TYR A 320 2.78 -29.30 -17.45
C TYR A 320 2.81 -29.79 -18.89
N THR A 321 1.68 -30.32 -19.36
CA THR A 321 1.58 -30.94 -20.68
C THR A 321 0.51 -30.27 -21.52
N LEU A 322 0.91 -29.68 -22.64
CA LEU A 322 0.02 -29.19 -23.69
C LEU A 322 -0.47 -30.36 -24.56
N ILE A 323 -1.79 -30.57 -24.62
CA ILE A 323 -2.45 -31.62 -25.40
C ILE A 323 -3.13 -31.01 -26.63
N GLN A 324 -2.59 -31.34 -27.80
CA GLN A 324 -3.12 -30.88 -29.09
C GLN A 324 -3.34 -32.00 -30.09
N SER A 325 -2.64 -33.12 -29.97
CA SER A 325 -2.77 -34.24 -30.88
C SER A 325 -3.82 -35.23 -30.36
N GLU A 326 -4.52 -35.90 -31.28
CA GLU A 326 -5.49 -36.96 -30.92
C GLU A 326 -4.80 -38.08 -30.12
N VAL A 327 -3.57 -38.43 -30.48
CA VAL A 327 -2.78 -39.47 -29.79
C VAL A 327 -2.49 -39.10 -28.33
N ASP A 328 -2.15 -37.84 -28.06
CA ASP A 328 -1.87 -37.39 -26.70
C ASP A 328 -3.17 -37.20 -25.91
N PHE A 329 -4.25 -36.80 -26.58
CA PHE A 329 -5.58 -36.72 -26.00
C PHE A 329 -6.09 -38.08 -25.53
N GLU A 330 -5.97 -39.15 -26.33
CA GLU A 330 -6.42 -40.48 -25.89
C GLU A 330 -5.66 -40.95 -24.65
N LYS A 331 -4.33 -40.79 -24.61
CA LYS A 331 -3.51 -41.15 -23.43
C LYS A 331 -3.91 -40.34 -22.20
N PHE A 332 -4.20 -39.06 -22.37
CA PHE A 332 -4.69 -38.21 -21.30
C PHE A 332 -6.08 -38.65 -20.82
N PHE A 333 -7.00 -38.91 -21.76
CA PHE A 333 -8.37 -39.26 -21.46
C PHE A 333 -8.46 -40.60 -20.72
N GLU A 334 -7.65 -41.60 -21.11
CA GLU A 334 -7.51 -42.86 -20.37
C GLU A 334 -7.08 -42.67 -18.92
N LYS A 335 -6.18 -41.70 -18.65
CA LYS A 335 -5.79 -41.35 -17.28
C LYS A 335 -6.91 -40.61 -16.55
N LEU A 336 -7.54 -39.66 -17.22
CA LEU A 336 -8.62 -38.85 -16.66
C LEU A 336 -9.80 -39.72 -16.22
N GLN A 337 -10.18 -40.73 -17.01
CA GLN A 337 -11.26 -41.67 -16.69
C GLN A 337 -11.02 -42.51 -15.43
N GLN A 338 -9.76 -42.64 -14.97
CA GLN A 338 -9.43 -43.36 -13.75
C GLN A 338 -9.60 -42.50 -12.49
N GLN A 339 -9.78 -41.18 -12.65
CA GLN A 339 -9.82 -40.24 -11.53
C GLN A 339 -11.22 -40.18 -10.92
N LYS A 340 -11.27 -40.19 -9.59
CA LYS A 340 -12.50 -39.93 -8.82
C LYS A 340 -12.75 -38.46 -8.58
N SER A 341 -11.71 -37.64 -8.73
CA SER A 341 -11.76 -36.20 -8.56
C SER A 341 -10.67 -35.52 -9.37
N PHE A 342 -10.94 -34.33 -9.88
CA PHE A 342 -9.95 -33.46 -10.50
C PHE A 342 -10.32 -31.98 -10.31
N VAL A 343 -9.32 -31.13 -10.43
CA VAL A 343 -9.46 -29.68 -10.60
C VAL A 343 -9.45 -29.36 -12.09
N PHE A 344 -10.23 -28.38 -12.49
CA PHE A 344 -10.15 -27.82 -13.83
C PHE A 344 -10.27 -26.30 -13.81
N ASP A 345 -9.75 -25.67 -14.87
CA ASP A 345 -9.85 -24.25 -15.17
C ASP A 345 -10.05 -24.06 -16.69
N THR A 346 -10.68 -22.97 -17.10
CA THR A 346 -11.00 -22.70 -18.50
C THR A 346 -10.40 -21.41 -19.01
N GLU A 347 -9.86 -21.48 -20.23
CA GLU A 347 -9.31 -20.30 -20.90
C GLU A 347 -10.19 -19.87 -22.06
N THR A 348 -10.50 -18.58 -22.12
CA THR A 348 -11.35 -17.98 -23.15
C THR A 348 -10.66 -16.80 -23.83
N ASP A 349 -11.16 -16.38 -24.99
CA ASP A 349 -10.67 -15.18 -25.68
C ASP A 349 -11.28 -13.86 -25.16
N GLY A 350 -12.16 -13.92 -24.14
CA GLY A 350 -12.82 -12.78 -23.55
C GLY A 350 -13.56 -13.10 -22.24
N LEU A 351 -13.94 -12.05 -21.50
CA LEU A 351 -14.55 -12.18 -20.17
C LEU A 351 -16.06 -12.47 -20.19
N ASP A 352 -16.73 -12.29 -21.33
CA ASP A 352 -18.15 -12.61 -21.46
C ASP A 352 -18.30 -14.04 -22.02
N VAL A 353 -18.53 -15.00 -21.13
CA VAL A 353 -18.69 -16.42 -21.45
C VAL A 353 -19.79 -16.72 -22.47
N ILE A 354 -20.77 -15.82 -22.66
CA ILE A 354 -21.84 -16.02 -23.64
C ILE A 354 -21.33 -15.81 -25.07
N THR A 355 -20.39 -14.88 -25.25
CA THR A 355 -19.87 -14.48 -26.56
C THR A 355 -18.42 -14.94 -26.81
N ALA A 356 -17.68 -15.23 -25.75
CA ALA A 356 -16.29 -15.66 -25.82
C ALA A 356 -16.15 -17.09 -26.34
N LYS A 357 -15.04 -17.33 -27.04
CA LYS A 357 -14.65 -18.66 -27.50
C LYS A 357 -13.79 -19.34 -26.44
N LEU A 358 -14.12 -20.60 -26.15
CA LEU A 358 -13.28 -21.48 -25.34
C LEU A 358 -11.99 -21.83 -26.12
N LEU A 359 -10.84 -21.58 -25.51
CA LEU A 359 -9.51 -21.86 -26.06
C LEU A 359 -8.99 -23.23 -25.59
N GLY A 360 -9.26 -23.57 -24.33
CA GLY A 360 -8.85 -24.84 -23.74
C GLY A 360 -9.32 -25.01 -22.31
N ILE A 361 -9.04 -26.20 -21.76
CA ILE A 361 -9.39 -26.60 -20.40
C ILE A 361 -8.15 -27.21 -19.77
N SER A 362 -7.72 -26.71 -18.61
CA SER A 362 -6.65 -27.32 -17.82
C SER A 362 -7.21 -28.30 -16.80
N PHE A 363 -6.42 -29.31 -16.45
CA PHE A 363 -6.79 -30.35 -15.50
C PHE A 363 -5.63 -30.65 -14.56
N CYS A 364 -5.93 -30.80 -13.28
CA CYS A 364 -4.98 -31.25 -12.27
C CYS A 364 -5.65 -32.25 -11.30
N TRP A 365 -4.93 -33.33 -10.97
CA TRP A 365 -5.32 -34.27 -9.92
C TRP A 365 -4.12 -34.74 -9.08
N GLU A 366 -2.94 -34.17 -9.34
CA GLU A 366 -1.69 -34.49 -8.68
C GLU A 366 -0.83 -33.22 -8.60
N GLU A 367 -0.27 -32.94 -7.42
CA GLU A 367 0.53 -31.74 -7.19
C GLU A 367 1.73 -31.65 -8.14
N GLY A 368 1.86 -30.52 -8.85
CA GLY A 368 2.94 -30.30 -9.81
C GLY A 368 2.73 -30.97 -11.17
N VAL A 369 1.60 -31.64 -11.42
CA VAL A 369 1.28 -32.30 -12.69
C VAL A 369 -0.07 -31.80 -13.20
N ALA A 370 -0.06 -31.13 -14.36
CA ALA A 370 -1.27 -30.60 -14.97
C ALA A 370 -1.25 -30.73 -16.50
N TYR A 371 -2.44 -30.73 -17.09
CA TYR A 371 -2.66 -30.97 -18.51
C TYR A 371 -3.54 -29.87 -19.07
N TYR A 372 -3.10 -29.18 -20.12
CA TYR A 372 -3.93 -28.22 -20.85
C TYR A 372 -4.41 -28.84 -22.16
N VAL A 373 -5.72 -29.00 -22.30
CA VAL A 373 -6.37 -29.58 -23.48
C VAL A 373 -6.93 -28.47 -24.35
N GLU A 374 -6.48 -28.39 -25.60
CA GLU A 374 -7.03 -27.45 -26.58
C GLU A 374 -8.52 -27.76 -26.85
N ALA A 375 -9.36 -26.72 -26.90
CA ALA A 375 -10.80 -26.85 -27.10
C ALA A 375 -11.16 -27.21 -28.56
N LYS A 376 -10.94 -28.47 -28.94
CA LYS A 376 -11.35 -29.04 -30.24
C LYS A 376 -12.66 -29.80 -30.11
N GLY A 377 -13.55 -29.68 -31.10
CA GLY A 377 -14.88 -30.30 -31.04
C GLY A 377 -14.86 -31.81 -30.74
N GLU A 378 -13.91 -32.55 -31.32
CA GLU A 378 -13.75 -33.99 -31.08
C GLU A 378 -13.31 -34.33 -29.64
N PHE A 379 -12.48 -33.47 -29.02
CA PHE A 379 -12.03 -33.63 -27.64
C PHE A 379 -13.16 -33.26 -26.67
N LEU A 380 -13.84 -32.14 -26.93
CA LEU A 380 -14.98 -31.68 -26.13
C LEU A 380 -16.10 -32.72 -26.11
N GLU A 381 -16.39 -33.37 -27.23
CA GLU A 381 -17.41 -34.43 -27.29
C GLU A 381 -17.09 -35.60 -26.35
N LYS A 382 -15.84 -36.04 -26.29
CA LYS A 382 -15.41 -37.11 -25.37
C LYS A 382 -15.47 -36.66 -23.91
N LEU A 383 -15.09 -35.41 -23.64
CA LEU A 383 -15.10 -34.82 -22.29
C LEU A 383 -16.52 -34.66 -21.70
N LYS A 384 -17.58 -34.55 -22.52
CA LYS A 384 -18.97 -34.48 -22.02
C LYS A 384 -19.30 -35.58 -21.02
N SER A 385 -18.86 -36.81 -21.31
CA SER A 385 -19.19 -37.99 -20.49
C SER A 385 -18.68 -37.87 -19.05
N ILE A 386 -17.48 -37.32 -18.85
CA ILE A 386 -16.89 -37.22 -17.52
C ILE A 386 -17.35 -35.95 -16.78
N PHE A 387 -17.54 -34.83 -17.48
CA PHE A 387 -18.06 -33.61 -16.86
C PHE A 387 -19.50 -33.78 -16.37
N ALA A 388 -20.33 -34.51 -17.11
CA ALA A 388 -21.72 -34.80 -16.74
C ALA A 388 -21.87 -35.94 -15.70
N ASP A 389 -20.80 -36.61 -15.29
CA ASP A 389 -20.88 -37.69 -14.28
C ASP A 389 -20.86 -37.12 -12.85
N PRO A 390 -21.97 -37.16 -12.09
CA PRO A 390 -22.02 -36.60 -10.73
C PRO A 390 -21.16 -37.39 -9.71
N THR A 391 -20.70 -38.60 -10.05
CA THR A 391 -19.88 -39.42 -9.16
C THR A 391 -18.40 -39.04 -9.21
N VAL A 392 -17.97 -38.38 -10.28
CA VAL A 392 -16.64 -37.80 -10.41
C VAL A 392 -16.68 -36.38 -9.87
N LYS A 393 -15.92 -36.11 -8.81
CA LYS A 393 -15.90 -34.80 -8.15
C LYS A 393 -15.08 -33.79 -8.94
N LYS A 394 -15.60 -32.59 -9.13
CA LYS A 394 -14.86 -31.48 -9.75
C LYS A 394 -14.66 -30.34 -8.79
N ALA A 395 -13.47 -29.76 -8.84
CA ALA A 395 -13.10 -28.60 -8.06
C ALA A 395 -12.48 -27.52 -8.97
N GLY A 396 -12.43 -26.30 -8.48
CA GLY A 396 -11.90 -25.16 -9.23
C GLY A 396 -11.80 -23.91 -8.36
N GLN A 397 -11.56 -22.80 -9.02
CA GLN A 397 -11.54 -21.46 -8.43
C GLN A 397 -12.54 -20.62 -9.22
N ASN A 398 -13.53 -20.01 -8.56
CA ASN A 398 -14.57 -19.22 -9.26
C ASN A 398 -15.32 -20.04 -10.34
N MET A 399 -15.72 -21.26 -9.98
CA MET A 399 -16.27 -22.27 -10.89
C MET A 399 -17.51 -21.81 -11.64
N LYS A 400 -18.25 -20.81 -11.13
CA LYS A 400 -19.38 -20.22 -11.83
C LYS A 400 -18.99 -19.72 -13.23
N PHE A 401 -17.79 -19.17 -13.39
CA PHE A 401 -17.29 -18.73 -14.70
C PHE A 401 -17.04 -19.94 -15.61
N ASP A 402 -16.26 -20.90 -15.14
CA ASP A 402 -15.86 -22.07 -15.92
C ASP A 402 -17.04 -22.94 -16.34
N ILE A 403 -17.99 -23.16 -15.42
CA ILE A 403 -19.20 -23.93 -15.71
C ILE A 403 -20.00 -23.25 -16.83
N LYS A 404 -20.14 -21.92 -16.82
CA LYS A 404 -20.82 -21.21 -17.91
C LYS A 404 -20.06 -21.34 -19.23
N ALA A 405 -18.73 -21.19 -19.21
CA ALA A 405 -17.90 -21.36 -20.40
C ALA A 405 -18.06 -22.76 -21.01
N LEU A 406 -18.07 -23.81 -20.17
CA LEU A 406 -18.30 -25.19 -20.59
C LEU A 406 -19.72 -25.42 -21.13
N LYS A 407 -20.76 -24.93 -20.45
CA LYS A 407 -22.17 -25.06 -20.89
C LYS A 407 -22.42 -24.36 -22.24
N CYS A 408 -21.87 -23.16 -22.44
CA CYS A 408 -21.95 -22.46 -23.72
C CYS A 408 -21.26 -23.22 -24.87
N ASN A 409 -20.35 -24.15 -24.56
CA ASN A 409 -19.66 -25.02 -25.52
C ASN A 409 -20.23 -26.46 -25.52
N GLY A 410 -21.40 -26.69 -24.90
CA GLY A 410 -22.14 -27.94 -24.95
C GLY A 410 -21.71 -29.01 -23.94
N LEU A 411 -20.95 -28.65 -22.91
CA LEU A 411 -20.60 -29.56 -21.82
C LEU A 411 -21.45 -29.23 -20.58
N GLU A 412 -22.27 -30.20 -20.16
CA GLU A 412 -22.89 -30.14 -18.84
C GLU A 412 -21.88 -30.53 -17.77
N VAL A 413 -21.95 -29.86 -16.62
CA VAL A 413 -21.03 -30.07 -15.51
C VAL A 413 -21.83 -30.43 -14.28
N GLU A 414 -21.60 -31.63 -13.76
CA GLU A 414 -22.17 -32.14 -12.52
C GLU A 414 -21.06 -32.59 -11.56
N GLY A 415 -21.38 -32.80 -10.28
CA GLY A 415 -20.43 -33.29 -9.30
C GLY A 415 -19.47 -32.20 -8.80
N ILE A 416 -19.89 -30.94 -8.83
CA ILE A 416 -19.13 -29.83 -8.24
C ILE A 416 -19.01 -30.06 -6.73
N TRP A 417 -17.77 -30.12 -6.25
CA TRP A 417 -17.49 -30.48 -4.86
C TRP A 417 -16.72 -29.40 -4.11
N PHE A 418 -15.91 -28.58 -4.78
CA PHE A 418 -15.09 -27.58 -4.09
C PHE A 418 -14.76 -26.37 -4.96
N ASP A 419 -15.18 -25.18 -4.51
CA ASP A 419 -14.71 -23.89 -5.05
C ASP A 419 -13.81 -23.22 -4.02
N THR A 420 -12.54 -23.04 -4.38
CA THR A 420 -11.50 -22.45 -3.52
C THR A 420 -11.78 -20.98 -3.20
N MET A 421 -12.37 -20.21 -4.11
CA MET A 421 -12.75 -18.81 -3.88
C MET A 421 -13.82 -18.71 -2.79
N ILE A 422 -14.83 -19.57 -2.84
CA ILE A 422 -15.91 -19.61 -1.84
C ILE A 422 -15.35 -20.05 -0.49
N ALA A 423 -14.50 -21.09 -0.46
CA ALA A 423 -13.87 -21.55 0.77
C ALA A 423 -13.07 -20.41 1.44
N SER A 424 -12.28 -19.67 0.65
CA SER A 424 -11.53 -18.51 1.09
C SER A 424 -12.42 -17.38 1.63
N TYR A 425 -13.56 -17.12 0.97
CA TYR A 425 -14.54 -16.12 1.41
C TYR A 425 -15.15 -16.47 2.77
N LEU A 426 -15.56 -17.73 2.97
CA LEU A 426 -16.12 -18.17 4.25
C LEU A 426 -15.11 -18.07 5.40
N LEU A 427 -13.85 -18.43 5.12
CA LEU A 427 -12.78 -18.38 6.13
C LEU A 427 -12.36 -16.93 6.46
N ASN A 428 -12.38 -16.04 5.47
CA ASN A 428 -11.84 -14.69 5.61
C ASN A 428 -12.81 -13.62 5.07
N PRO A 429 -14.03 -13.47 5.62
CA PRO A 429 -15.04 -12.56 5.05
C PRO A 429 -14.66 -11.07 5.13
N GLY A 430 -13.66 -10.72 5.94
CA GLY A 430 -13.15 -9.35 6.08
C GLY A 430 -12.23 -8.90 4.96
N THR A 431 -11.65 -9.82 4.17
CA THR A 431 -10.82 -9.47 3.02
C THR A 431 -11.64 -9.43 1.73
N ARG A 432 -11.11 -8.76 0.71
CA ARG A 432 -11.61 -8.85 -0.67
C ARG A 432 -10.66 -9.62 -1.58
N ALA A 433 -9.52 -10.05 -1.05
CA ALA A 433 -8.45 -10.74 -1.77
C ALA A 433 -8.71 -12.25 -1.80
N HIS A 434 -9.70 -12.66 -2.58
CA HIS A 434 -10.08 -14.06 -2.82
C HIS A 434 -9.79 -14.53 -4.25
N ASN A 435 -9.02 -13.77 -5.03
CA ASN A 435 -8.50 -14.27 -6.31
C ASN A 435 -7.38 -15.30 -6.05
N LEU A 436 -7.13 -16.16 -7.04
CA LEU A 436 -6.21 -17.28 -6.92
C LEU A 436 -4.82 -16.82 -6.53
N ASP A 437 -4.23 -15.86 -7.26
CA ASP A 437 -2.89 -15.37 -6.98
C ASP A 437 -2.72 -14.88 -5.54
N ASP A 438 -3.71 -14.18 -4.98
CA ASP A 438 -3.63 -13.65 -3.60
C ASP A 438 -3.73 -14.78 -2.57
N MET A 439 -4.59 -15.76 -2.82
CA MET A 439 -4.74 -16.94 -1.98
C MET A 439 -3.50 -17.82 -1.99
N VAL A 440 -2.92 -18.07 -3.17
CA VAL A 440 -1.69 -18.86 -3.33
C VAL A 440 -0.51 -18.17 -2.66
N PHE A 441 -0.41 -16.85 -2.79
CA PHE A 441 0.62 -16.10 -2.07
C PHE A 441 0.45 -16.20 -0.55
N ARG A 442 -0.77 -16.00 -0.04
CA ARG A 442 -1.06 -16.03 1.40
C ARG A 442 -0.85 -17.41 2.01
N GLU A 443 -1.37 -18.46 1.38
CA GLU A 443 -1.37 -19.81 1.96
C GLU A 443 -0.10 -20.61 1.64
N LEU A 444 0.46 -20.42 0.44
CA LEU A 444 1.57 -21.25 -0.06
C LEU A 444 2.87 -20.46 -0.22
N GLY A 445 2.83 -19.13 -0.10
CA GLY A 445 4.03 -18.32 -0.29
C GLY A 445 4.57 -18.44 -1.70
N TYR A 446 3.70 -18.55 -2.69
CA TYR A 446 4.09 -18.61 -4.09
C TYR A 446 3.52 -17.42 -4.87
N GLN A 447 4.33 -16.84 -5.75
CA GLN A 447 3.90 -15.77 -6.65
C GLN A 447 3.60 -16.37 -8.01
N MET A 448 2.32 -16.45 -8.35
CA MET A 448 1.86 -16.94 -9.63
C MET A 448 2.21 -15.98 -10.77
N THR A 449 2.24 -16.54 -11.98
CA THR A 449 2.38 -15.80 -13.22
C THR A 449 1.16 -14.90 -13.39
N LYS A 450 1.36 -13.59 -13.62
CA LYS A 450 0.22 -12.70 -13.80
C LYS A 450 -0.28 -12.81 -15.22
N ILE A 451 -1.60 -12.84 -15.40
CA ILE A 451 -2.22 -12.77 -16.73
C ILE A 451 -1.70 -11.57 -17.54
N THR A 452 -1.40 -10.44 -16.89
CA THR A 452 -0.89 -9.23 -17.55
C THR A 452 0.51 -9.38 -18.12
N ASP A 453 1.28 -10.39 -17.69
CA ASP A 453 2.59 -10.70 -18.25
C ASP A 453 2.43 -11.45 -19.59
N LEU A 454 1.28 -12.12 -19.79
CA LEU A 454 0.91 -12.75 -21.06
C LEU A 454 0.24 -11.75 -22.02
N ILE A 455 -0.74 -10.98 -21.53
CA ILE A 455 -1.61 -10.16 -22.39
C ILE A 455 -1.33 -8.66 -22.35
N GLY A 456 -0.45 -8.17 -21.49
CA GLY A 456 -0.20 -6.73 -21.31
C GLY A 456 -1.28 -6.02 -20.50
N LYS A 457 -1.26 -4.67 -20.51
CA LYS A 457 -2.19 -3.81 -19.75
C LYS A 457 -2.73 -2.65 -20.59
N GLY A 458 -3.97 -2.23 -20.30
CA GLY A 458 -4.57 -1.02 -20.85
C GLY A 458 -4.84 -1.09 -22.35
N LYS A 459 -4.61 0.01 -23.08
CA LYS A 459 -4.91 0.10 -24.53
C LYS A 459 -4.10 -0.86 -25.41
N GLY A 460 -2.98 -1.40 -24.90
CA GLY A 460 -2.15 -2.37 -25.61
C GLY A 460 -2.41 -3.82 -25.18
N GLN A 461 -3.46 -4.08 -24.41
CA GLN A 461 -3.82 -5.41 -23.95
C GLN A 461 -4.29 -6.26 -25.15
N THR A 462 -3.71 -7.45 -25.30
CA THR A 462 -4.14 -8.47 -26.28
C THR A 462 -5.06 -9.50 -25.60
N THR A 463 -5.49 -10.52 -26.32
CA THR A 463 -6.23 -11.66 -25.77
C THR A 463 -5.35 -12.91 -25.76
N LEU A 464 -5.67 -13.89 -24.90
CA LEU A 464 -4.94 -15.16 -24.83
C LEU A 464 -4.94 -15.93 -26.15
N ALA A 465 -5.93 -15.67 -27.02
CA ALA A 465 -6.00 -16.25 -28.36
C ALA A 465 -4.78 -15.90 -29.24
N PHE A 466 -4.06 -14.82 -28.95
CA PHE A 466 -2.87 -14.38 -29.69
C PHE A 466 -1.55 -14.66 -28.96
N VAL A 467 -1.59 -15.29 -27.79
CA VAL A 467 -0.40 -15.66 -27.02
C VAL A 467 0.11 -17.03 -27.47
N ASP A 468 1.42 -17.27 -27.32
CA ASP A 468 2.00 -18.59 -27.58
C ASP A 468 1.31 -19.68 -26.76
N LYS A 469 0.91 -20.78 -27.40
CA LYS A 469 0.11 -21.82 -26.76
C LYS A 469 0.82 -22.52 -25.60
N ASN A 470 2.15 -22.62 -25.62
CA ASN A 470 2.88 -23.20 -24.50
C ASN A 470 2.80 -22.27 -23.29
N LYS A 471 2.88 -20.95 -23.49
CA LYS A 471 2.71 -19.98 -22.39
C LYS A 471 1.29 -20.00 -21.81
N VAL A 472 0.26 -20.10 -22.66
CA VAL A 472 -1.13 -20.25 -22.19
C VAL A 472 -1.30 -21.58 -21.44
N SER A 473 -0.72 -22.66 -21.97
CA SER A 473 -0.71 -23.97 -21.32
C SER A 473 -0.07 -23.91 -19.93
N ASP A 474 1.12 -23.32 -19.81
CA ASP A 474 1.84 -23.22 -18.54
C ASP A 474 1.07 -22.37 -17.53
N TYR A 475 0.52 -21.24 -17.97
CA TYR A 475 -0.32 -20.36 -17.14
C TYR A 475 -1.57 -21.07 -16.61
N SER A 476 -2.38 -21.66 -17.50
CA SER A 476 -3.62 -22.34 -17.08
C SER A 476 -3.35 -23.62 -16.29
N CYS A 477 -2.25 -24.34 -16.59
CA CYS A 477 -1.81 -25.46 -15.77
C CYS A 477 -1.38 -25.04 -14.36
N GLU A 478 -0.71 -23.88 -14.23
CA GLU A 478 -0.38 -23.28 -12.94
C GLU A 478 -1.64 -22.96 -12.13
N ASP A 479 -2.67 -22.40 -12.77
CA ASP A 479 -3.95 -22.10 -12.12
C ASP A 479 -4.63 -23.39 -11.60
N ALA A 480 -4.70 -24.45 -12.40
CA ALA A 480 -5.26 -25.73 -11.98
C ALA A 480 -4.43 -26.42 -10.88
N ASP A 481 -3.10 -26.41 -10.98
CA ASP A 481 -2.20 -27.01 -9.98
C ASP A 481 -2.30 -26.31 -8.63
N TYR A 482 -2.16 -24.99 -8.61
CA TYR A 482 -2.21 -24.27 -7.34
C TYR A 482 -3.62 -24.23 -6.73
N THR A 483 -4.67 -24.27 -7.55
CA THR A 483 -6.04 -24.52 -7.07
C THR A 483 -6.11 -25.88 -6.36
N PHE A 484 -5.55 -26.95 -6.94
CA PHE A 484 -5.48 -28.27 -6.30
C PHE A 484 -4.72 -28.24 -4.96
N ARG A 485 -3.56 -27.56 -4.92
CA ARG A 485 -2.75 -27.41 -3.70
C ARG A 485 -3.47 -26.65 -2.59
N LEU A 486 -4.37 -25.73 -2.93
CA LEU A 486 -5.16 -24.96 -1.96
C LEU A 486 -6.32 -25.75 -1.34
N ILE A 487 -6.86 -26.78 -2.00
CA ILE A 487 -8.04 -27.51 -1.51
C ILE A 487 -7.79 -28.09 -0.12
N LYS A 488 -6.67 -28.80 0.07
CA LYS A 488 -6.36 -29.49 1.33
C LYS A 488 -6.25 -28.53 2.53
N PRO A 489 -5.46 -27.43 2.48
CA PRO A 489 -5.40 -26.49 3.59
C PRO A 489 -6.75 -25.80 3.85
N LEU A 490 -7.44 -25.33 2.80
CA LEU A 490 -8.74 -24.66 2.96
C LEU A 490 -9.80 -25.60 3.53
N GLN A 491 -9.86 -26.85 3.07
CA GLN A 491 -10.79 -27.84 3.60
C GLN A 491 -10.52 -28.12 5.08
N LYS A 492 -9.25 -28.22 5.47
CA LYS A 492 -8.87 -28.39 6.88
C LYS A 492 -9.37 -27.21 7.72
N GLU A 493 -9.15 -25.99 7.26
CA GLU A 493 -9.57 -24.79 7.97
C GLU A 493 -11.10 -24.66 8.04
N LEU A 494 -11.83 -24.98 6.97
CA LEU A 494 -13.30 -25.01 6.98
C LEU A 494 -13.84 -25.94 8.07
N LYS A 495 -13.17 -27.07 8.27
CA LYS A 495 -13.52 -28.03 9.32
C LYS A 495 -13.18 -27.51 10.71
N GLU A 496 -11.99 -26.94 10.89
CA GLU A 496 -11.54 -26.39 12.17
C GLU A 496 -12.41 -25.22 12.64
N ASN A 497 -12.98 -24.46 11.70
CA ASN A 497 -13.89 -23.34 11.98
C ASN A 497 -15.38 -23.72 11.93
N GLU A 498 -15.73 -25.00 11.81
CA GLU A 498 -17.12 -25.51 11.76
C GLU A 498 -17.96 -24.95 10.59
N LEU A 499 -17.32 -24.58 9.48
CA LEU A 499 -17.95 -23.98 8.29
C LEU A 499 -18.31 -25.00 7.20
N GLU A 500 -17.93 -26.27 7.34
CA GLU A 500 -18.17 -27.32 6.33
C GLU A 500 -19.65 -27.44 5.94
N LYS A 501 -20.57 -27.28 6.89
CA LYS A 501 -22.01 -27.39 6.61
C LYS A 501 -22.49 -26.24 5.72
N LEU A 502 -22.10 -25.01 6.05
CA LEU A 502 -22.42 -23.82 5.27
C LEU A 502 -21.85 -23.93 3.86
N PHE A 503 -20.59 -24.35 3.74
CA PHE A 503 -19.93 -24.57 2.46
C PHE A 503 -20.68 -25.60 1.61
N ASN A 504 -20.89 -26.82 2.13
CA ASN A 504 -21.41 -27.94 1.33
C ASN A 504 -22.92 -27.90 1.09
N GLU A 505 -23.73 -27.40 2.04
CA GLU A 505 -25.19 -27.46 1.95
C GLU A 505 -25.83 -26.17 1.42
N ILE A 506 -25.10 -25.06 1.41
CA ILE A 506 -25.63 -23.75 1.00
C ILE A 506 -24.81 -23.18 -0.16
N GLU A 507 -23.51 -22.92 0.04
CA GLU A 507 -22.73 -22.16 -0.94
C GLU A 507 -22.44 -22.97 -2.22
N MET A 508 -21.99 -24.22 -2.10
CA MET A 508 -21.68 -25.06 -3.27
C MET A 508 -22.92 -25.33 -4.15
N PRO A 509 -24.10 -25.72 -3.60
CA PRO A 509 -25.31 -25.89 -4.41
C PRO A 509 -25.81 -24.59 -5.06
N LEU A 510 -25.55 -23.43 -4.43
CA LEU A 510 -25.97 -22.14 -4.97
C LEU A 510 -25.26 -21.79 -6.29
N ILE A 511 -24.05 -22.30 -6.52
CA ILE A 511 -23.31 -22.06 -7.78
C ILE A 511 -24.16 -22.46 -8.99
N GLU A 512 -24.71 -23.67 -8.99
CA GLU A 512 -25.50 -24.21 -10.10
C GLU A 512 -26.74 -23.36 -10.38
N VAL A 513 -27.44 -22.96 -9.31
CA VAL A 513 -28.61 -22.07 -9.41
C VAL A 513 -28.24 -20.74 -10.05
N LEU A 514 -27.12 -20.13 -9.63
CA LEU A 514 -26.66 -18.85 -10.18
C LEU A 514 -26.21 -18.98 -11.64
N VAL A 515 -25.54 -20.08 -12.00
CA VAL A 515 -25.19 -20.39 -13.40
C VAL A 515 -26.44 -20.42 -14.27
N GLU A 516 -27.47 -21.15 -13.87
CA GLU A 516 -28.72 -21.28 -14.62
C GLU A 516 -29.44 -19.93 -14.76
N MET A 517 -29.52 -19.16 -13.68
CA MET A 517 -30.14 -17.83 -13.70
C MET A 517 -29.39 -16.88 -14.64
N GLU A 518 -28.06 -16.86 -14.59
CA GLU A 518 -27.23 -15.96 -15.41
C GLU A 518 -27.28 -16.33 -16.90
N LEU A 519 -27.28 -17.63 -17.24
CA LEU A 519 -27.41 -18.08 -18.63
C LEU A 519 -28.82 -17.90 -19.21
N THR A 520 -29.85 -18.01 -18.36
CA THR A 520 -31.25 -17.78 -18.78
C THR A 520 -31.51 -16.30 -19.06
N GLY A 521 -30.96 -15.43 -18.21
CA GLY A 521 -31.15 -13.98 -18.30
C GLY A 521 -32.59 -13.53 -18.00
N ILE A 522 -32.87 -12.26 -18.30
CA ILE A 522 -34.19 -11.63 -18.10
C ILE A 522 -34.63 -11.01 -19.41
N LYS A 523 -35.87 -11.30 -19.83
CA LYS A 523 -36.48 -10.67 -20.99
C LYS A 523 -36.84 -9.22 -20.68
N ILE A 524 -36.42 -8.30 -21.53
CA ILE A 524 -36.70 -6.87 -21.42
C ILE A 524 -37.67 -6.40 -22.52
N ASP A 525 -38.44 -5.36 -22.22
CA ASP A 525 -39.26 -4.65 -23.20
C ASP A 525 -38.43 -3.48 -23.78
N GLU A 526 -37.87 -3.71 -24.96
CA GLU A 526 -37.00 -2.74 -25.64
C GLU A 526 -37.74 -1.45 -26.01
N GLU A 527 -39.03 -1.54 -26.36
CA GLU A 527 -39.82 -0.38 -26.76
C GLU A 527 -40.02 0.56 -25.57
N GLN A 528 -40.33 0.01 -24.39
CA GLN A 528 -40.46 0.78 -23.15
C GLN A 528 -39.14 1.43 -22.73
N LEU A 529 -38.00 0.76 -22.89
CA LEU A 529 -36.69 1.34 -22.61
C LEU A 529 -36.38 2.54 -23.53
N VAL A 530 -36.78 2.47 -24.80
CA VAL A 530 -36.66 3.61 -25.72
C VAL A 530 -37.55 4.78 -25.30
N VAL A 531 -38.76 4.52 -24.80
CA VAL A 531 -39.64 5.55 -24.26
C VAL A 531 -39.01 6.22 -23.04
N LEU A 532 -38.56 5.44 -22.06
CA LEU A 532 -37.88 5.93 -20.85
C LEU A 532 -36.65 6.78 -21.19
N SER A 533 -35.84 6.34 -22.16
CA SER A 533 -34.66 7.08 -22.63
C SER A 533 -35.02 8.47 -23.18
N LYS A 534 -36.11 8.58 -23.96
CA LYS A 534 -36.61 9.85 -24.47
C LYS A 534 -37.14 10.76 -23.36
N GLU A 535 -37.83 10.20 -22.36
CA GLU A 535 -38.34 10.96 -21.22
C GLU A 535 -37.21 11.52 -20.34
N LEU A 536 -36.23 10.69 -19.99
CA LEU A 536 -35.04 11.10 -19.25
C LEU A 536 -34.26 12.18 -20.02
N SER A 537 -34.09 12.02 -21.33
CA SER A 537 -33.42 13.02 -22.18
C SER A 537 -34.12 14.38 -22.13
N LYS A 538 -35.46 14.40 -22.12
CA LYS A 538 -36.25 15.64 -21.96
C LYS A 538 -36.05 16.28 -20.59
N GLN A 539 -36.02 15.49 -19.51
CA GLN A 539 -35.82 15.98 -18.14
C GLN A 539 -34.41 16.55 -17.94
N ILE A 540 -33.39 15.91 -18.52
CA ILE A 540 -32.02 16.41 -18.49
C ILE A 540 -31.95 17.76 -19.21
N ASN A 541 -32.49 17.83 -20.44
CA ASN A 541 -32.47 19.07 -21.23
C ASN A 541 -33.27 20.20 -20.57
N SER A 542 -34.37 19.91 -19.88
CA SER A 542 -35.13 20.93 -19.16
C SER A 542 -34.37 21.49 -17.96
N GLN A 543 -33.62 20.66 -17.23
CA GLN A 543 -32.76 21.15 -16.14
C GLN A 543 -31.61 22.04 -16.64
N PHE A 544 -31.04 21.74 -17.80
CA PHE A 544 -30.03 22.61 -18.42
C PHE A 544 -30.62 23.93 -18.95
N ALA A 545 -31.89 23.93 -19.38
CA ALA A 545 -32.56 25.14 -19.85
C ALA A 545 -32.90 26.15 -18.74
N PHE A 546 -32.87 25.75 -17.46
CA PHE A 546 -33.03 26.65 -16.31
C PHE A 546 -31.68 27.14 -15.72
N ALA A 547 -30.54 26.69 -16.26
CA ALA A 547 -29.20 27.06 -15.81
C ALA A 547 -28.51 28.11 -16.70
N THR A 548 -29.19 28.59 -17.74
CA THR A 548 -28.83 29.73 -18.60
C THR A 548 -29.88 30.81 -18.48
#